data_AF-A0AB38YU12-F1
#
_entry.id   AF-A0AB38YU12-F1
#
_cell.length_a   1.000
_cell.length_b   1.000
_cell.length_c   1.000
_cell.angle_alpha   90.00
_cell.angle_beta   90.00
_cell.angle_gamma   90.00
#
_symmetry.space_group_name_H-M   'P 1'
#
loop_
_entity.id
_entity.type
_entity.pdbx_description
1 polymer ?
#
loop_
_entity_poly.entity_id
_entity_poly.type
_entity_poly.pdbx_seq_one_letter_code
_entity_poly.pdbx_strand_id
1 'polypeptide(L)'
;MNKFSFTQSENARTEALNFIKNSLTLDQWNLHHVQIQLLKQSVEQHALFQHPILNQLQSSTLSLHHLKTIHLNYFVAIVKIFTDALSMLIFDAHTLEKNQNIKTDMRVKAKVYARYLLSLNLIDELGFNTLDLTLSSPSKAHLTYFLQLLEALSLDTNDLTQTVSQAHRVSDYIASHFHDYQALLLILAITEQQVIVYSEALSINVAKFDPKFSSGYYECHGVVGCGHSLANDDNHEDDIWMLLTQALNTSRTDELSAITHEFLDIWHDFWESMDVA
;
A
#
# COMPACT_ATOMS: atom_id res chain seq x y z
N MET A 1 16.61 8.55 -31.72
CA MET A 1 15.58 7.80 -30.99
C MET A 1 15.30 8.56 -29.71
N ASN A 2 14.09 9.08 -29.54
CA ASN A 2 13.70 9.67 -28.27
C ASN A 2 13.65 8.53 -27.24
N LYS A 3 14.47 8.60 -26.19
CA LYS A 3 14.26 7.78 -25.00
C LYS A 3 12.91 8.21 -24.43
N PHE A 4 11.87 7.42 -24.65
CA PHE A 4 10.64 7.57 -23.90
C PHE A 4 10.99 7.19 -22.47
N SER A 5 11.21 8.19 -21.64
CA SER A 5 11.44 8.06 -20.22
C SER A 5 10.23 8.72 -19.57
N PHE A 6 9.39 7.92 -18.92
CA PHE A 6 8.59 8.43 -17.79
C PHE A 6 9.61 8.62 -16.67
N THR A 7 10.54 9.55 -16.83
CA THR A 7 11.28 9.98 -15.66
C THR A 7 10.18 10.47 -14.74
N GLN A 8 10.05 9.83 -13.57
CA GLN A 8 9.69 10.54 -12.37
C GLN A 8 10.66 11.72 -12.34
N SER A 9 10.30 12.80 -13.04
CA SER A 9 10.94 14.07 -12.82
C SER A 9 10.63 14.28 -11.35
N GLU A 10 11.62 14.17 -10.48
CA GLU A 10 11.46 14.54 -9.07
C GLU A 10 10.79 15.92 -9.00
N ASN A 11 11.03 16.78 -10.00
CA ASN A 11 10.36 18.05 -10.17
C ASN A 11 8.83 17.93 -10.39
N ALA A 12 8.33 16.90 -11.09
CA ALA A 12 6.90 16.68 -11.32
C ALA A 12 6.17 16.09 -10.10
N ARG A 13 6.78 15.12 -9.38
CA ARG A 13 6.25 14.67 -8.08
C ARG A 13 6.25 15.83 -7.07
N THR A 14 7.36 16.56 -7.00
CA THR A 14 7.49 17.76 -6.16
C THR A 14 6.48 18.85 -6.56
N GLU A 15 6.23 19.06 -7.85
CA GLU A 15 5.18 19.96 -8.34
C GLU A 15 3.81 19.54 -7.79
N ALA A 16 3.47 18.25 -7.89
CA ALA A 16 2.19 17.74 -7.40
C ALA A 16 2.05 17.89 -5.88
N LEU A 17 3.07 17.52 -5.11
CA LEU A 17 3.09 17.69 -3.66
C LEU A 17 2.95 19.17 -3.26
N ASN A 18 3.65 20.07 -3.97
CA ASN A 18 3.54 21.50 -3.75
C ASN A 18 2.14 22.03 -4.08
N PHE A 19 1.52 21.56 -5.17
CA PHE A 19 0.14 21.92 -5.49
C PHE A 19 -0.80 21.47 -4.37
N ILE A 20 -0.68 20.22 -3.92
CA ILE A 20 -1.53 19.62 -2.88
C ILE A 20 -1.45 20.46 -1.60
N LYS A 21 -0.24 20.78 -1.13
CA LYS A 21 -0.02 21.63 0.03
C LYS A 21 -0.61 23.03 -0.13
N ASN A 22 -0.37 23.65 -1.28
CA ASN A 22 -0.83 25.01 -1.54
C ASN A 22 -2.32 25.11 -1.92
N SER A 23 -3.01 23.98 -2.08
CA SER A 23 -4.44 23.95 -2.38
C SER A 23 -5.32 24.29 -1.19
N LEU A 24 -4.77 24.24 0.03
CA LEU A 24 -5.40 24.67 1.28
C LEU A 24 -4.81 26.01 1.74
N THR A 25 -5.45 26.66 2.71
CA THR A 25 -4.79 27.71 3.50
C THR A 25 -3.75 27.09 4.44
N LEU A 26 -2.77 27.88 4.87
CA LEU A 26 -1.73 27.40 5.79
C LEU A 26 -2.33 26.87 7.11
N ASP A 27 -3.35 27.56 7.63
CA ASP A 27 -4.01 27.17 8.88
C ASP A 27 -4.76 25.84 8.74
N GLN A 28 -5.50 25.66 7.64
CA GLN A 28 -6.17 24.38 7.34
C GLN A 28 -5.16 23.25 7.15
N TRP A 29 -4.08 23.51 6.41
CA TRP A 29 -3.02 22.53 6.20
C TRP A 29 -2.42 22.07 7.53
N ASN A 30 -2.05 23.01 8.40
CA ASN A 30 -1.46 22.70 9.69
C ASN A 30 -2.44 21.93 10.59
N LEU A 31 -3.72 22.32 10.60
CA LEU A 31 -4.77 21.60 11.33
C LEU A 31 -4.90 20.16 10.84
N HIS A 32 -5.05 19.97 9.53
CA HIS A 32 -5.19 18.65 8.94
C HIS A 32 -3.97 17.79 9.18
N HIS A 33 -2.78 18.37 9.00
CA HIS A 33 -1.52 17.67 9.25
C HIS A 33 -1.43 17.17 10.69
N VAL A 34 -1.78 18.00 11.69
CA VAL A 34 -1.80 17.55 13.10
C VAL A 34 -2.76 16.37 13.28
N GLN A 35 -3.96 16.42 12.70
CA GLN A 35 -4.93 15.32 12.81
C GLN A 35 -4.44 14.04 12.13
N ILE A 36 -3.85 14.13 10.94
CA ILE A 36 -3.27 12.97 10.24
C ILE A 36 -2.08 12.41 11.02
N GLN A 37 -1.23 13.25 11.61
CA GLN A 37 -0.12 12.77 12.45
C GLN A 37 -0.61 11.98 13.68
N LEU A 38 -1.74 12.36 14.27
CA LEU A 38 -2.35 11.57 15.35
C LEU A 38 -2.82 10.20 14.87
N LEU A 39 -3.40 10.12 13.67
CA LEU A 39 -3.76 8.82 13.06
C LEU A 39 -2.51 7.98 12.78
N LYS A 40 -1.47 8.56 12.17
CA LYS A 40 -0.18 7.86 11.93
C LYS A 40 0.42 7.31 13.22
N GLN A 41 0.46 8.12 14.28
CA GLN A 41 0.95 7.67 15.59
C GLN A 41 0.10 6.53 16.17
N SER A 42 -1.22 6.58 16.01
CA SER A 42 -2.11 5.50 16.44
C SER A 42 -1.86 4.20 15.69
N VAL A 43 -1.53 4.29 14.40
CA VAL A 43 -1.16 3.13 13.58
C VAL A 43 0.15 2.53 14.09
N GLU A 44 1.21 3.34 14.18
CA GLU A 44 2.55 2.91 14.62
C GLU A 44 2.56 2.29 16.03
N GLN A 45 1.67 2.73 16.92
CA GLN A 45 1.57 2.23 18.29
C GLN A 45 0.70 0.97 18.43
N HIS A 46 0.03 0.54 17.36
CA HIS A 46 -0.87 -0.61 17.41
C HIS A 46 -0.12 -1.93 17.63
N ALA A 47 -0.76 -2.87 18.32
CA ALA A 47 -0.19 -4.20 18.61
C ALA A 47 0.20 -4.99 17.35
N LEU A 48 -0.43 -4.68 16.22
CA LEU A 48 -0.09 -5.22 14.89
C LEU A 48 1.41 -5.09 14.57
N PHE A 49 2.05 -3.97 14.91
CA PHE A 49 3.47 -3.74 14.61
C PHE A 49 4.42 -4.32 15.65
N GLN A 50 3.88 -5.00 16.67
CA GLN A 50 4.61 -5.71 17.72
C GLN A 50 4.14 -7.17 17.82
N HIS A 51 3.42 -7.66 16.80
CA HIS A 51 2.80 -8.98 16.82
C HIS A 51 3.85 -10.09 16.96
N PRO A 52 3.61 -11.14 17.77
CA PRO A 52 4.58 -12.22 17.98
C PRO A 52 5.11 -12.86 16.70
N ILE A 53 4.25 -13.03 15.69
CA ILE A 53 4.63 -13.56 14.38
C ILE A 53 5.78 -12.78 13.71
N LEU A 54 5.90 -11.46 13.92
CA LEU A 54 7.00 -10.67 13.37
C LEU A 54 8.34 -11.18 13.89
N ASN A 55 8.43 -11.54 15.17
CA ASN A 55 9.64 -12.13 15.73
C ASN A 55 9.92 -13.50 15.09
N GLN A 56 8.89 -14.31 14.82
CA GLN A 56 9.06 -15.61 14.14
C GLN A 56 9.53 -15.45 12.69
N LEU A 57 9.00 -14.43 12.01
CA LEU A 57 9.35 -14.07 10.64
C LEU A 57 10.80 -13.60 10.57
N GLN A 58 11.18 -12.62 11.40
CA GLN A 58 12.53 -12.06 11.47
C GLN A 58 13.58 -13.08 11.93
N SER A 59 13.24 -13.94 12.90
CA SER A 59 14.14 -15.02 13.36
C SER A 59 14.24 -16.20 12.37
N SER A 60 13.49 -16.16 11.27
CA SER A 60 13.50 -17.21 10.25
C SER A 60 13.22 -18.61 10.81
N THR A 61 12.27 -18.72 11.74
CA THR A 61 11.98 -20.00 12.44
C THR A 61 10.84 -20.81 11.81
N LEU A 62 9.99 -20.18 10.98
CA LEU A 62 8.81 -20.82 10.38
C LEU A 62 9.15 -21.92 9.36
N SER A 63 8.32 -22.96 9.25
CA SER A 63 8.52 -24.01 8.23
C SER A 63 8.10 -23.54 6.83
N LEU A 64 8.59 -24.20 5.77
CA LEU A 64 8.16 -23.89 4.40
C LEU A 64 6.66 -24.10 4.21
N HIS A 65 6.10 -25.14 4.84
CA HIS A 65 4.66 -25.39 4.81
C HIS A 65 3.88 -24.19 5.40
N HIS A 66 4.36 -23.65 6.51
CA HIS A 66 3.74 -22.51 7.16
C HIS A 66 3.86 -21.22 6.32
N LEU A 67 5.03 -20.97 5.76
CA LEU A 67 5.22 -19.84 4.83
C LEU A 67 4.29 -19.95 3.61
N LYS A 68 4.11 -21.15 3.05
CA LYS A 68 3.15 -21.36 1.96
C LYS A 68 1.73 -20.97 2.36
N THR A 69 1.29 -21.33 3.57
CA THR A 69 -0.01 -20.92 4.11
C THR A 69 -0.12 -19.39 4.21
N ILE A 70 0.92 -18.72 4.72
CA ILE A 70 0.95 -17.26 4.81
C ILE A 70 0.81 -16.64 3.42
N HIS A 71 1.62 -17.06 2.44
CA HIS A 71 1.61 -16.47 1.11
C HIS A 71 0.26 -16.66 0.39
N LEU A 72 -0.37 -17.83 0.51
CA LEU A 72 -1.68 -18.08 -0.08
C LEU A 72 -2.76 -17.20 0.54
N ASN A 73 -2.71 -16.98 1.86
CA ASN A 73 -3.66 -16.12 2.55
C ASN A 73 -3.38 -14.63 2.27
N TYR A 74 -2.11 -14.23 2.16
CA TYR A 74 -1.71 -12.87 1.83
C TYR A 74 -2.14 -12.47 0.41
N PHE A 75 -2.10 -13.42 -0.53
CA PHE A 75 -2.66 -13.26 -1.87
C PHE A 75 -4.13 -12.82 -1.84
N VAL A 76 -4.94 -13.49 -1.01
CA VAL A 76 -6.37 -13.22 -0.85
C VAL A 76 -6.61 -11.94 -0.06
N ALA A 77 -5.80 -11.67 0.96
CA ALA A 77 -5.97 -10.54 1.85
C ALA A 77 -5.73 -9.20 1.13
N ILE A 78 -4.65 -9.09 0.35
CA ILE A 78 -4.27 -7.80 -0.21
C ILE A 78 -3.76 -7.84 -1.65
N VAL A 79 -2.86 -8.76 -2.00
CA VAL A 79 -2.10 -8.67 -3.26
C VAL A 79 -3.02 -8.69 -4.49
N LYS A 80 -4.09 -9.48 -4.45
CA LYS A 80 -5.05 -9.57 -5.56
C LYS A 80 -5.90 -8.30 -5.72
N ILE A 81 -6.18 -7.56 -4.64
CA ILE A 81 -7.15 -6.45 -4.62
C ILE A 81 -6.50 -5.07 -4.58
N PHE A 82 -5.20 -4.98 -4.33
CA PHE A 82 -4.49 -3.71 -4.15
C PHE A 82 -4.61 -2.76 -5.35
N THR A 83 -4.40 -3.26 -6.57
CA THR A 83 -4.51 -2.44 -7.79
C THR A 83 -5.96 -2.04 -8.11
N ASP A 84 -6.95 -2.84 -7.70
CA ASP A 84 -8.36 -2.46 -7.77
C ASP A 84 -8.63 -1.27 -6.84
N ALA A 85 -8.16 -1.33 -5.59
CA ALA A 85 -8.31 -0.24 -4.62
C ALA A 85 -7.62 1.06 -5.08
N LEU A 86 -6.39 0.98 -5.62
CA LEU A 86 -5.70 2.14 -6.21
C LEU A 86 -6.49 2.72 -7.39
N SER A 87 -7.04 1.87 -8.25
CA SER A 87 -7.87 2.30 -9.38
C SER A 87 -9.13 3.03 -8.92
N MET A 88 -9.75 2.56 -7.84
CA MET A 88 -10.90 3.22 -7.22
C MET A 88 -10.54 4.58 -6.65
N LEU A 89 -9.39 4.74 -5.98
CA LEU A 89 -8.90 6.05 -5.55
C LEU A 89 -8.68 7.03 -6.70
N ILE A 90 -8.06 6.57 -7.79
CA ILE A 90 -7.84 7.40 -8.98
C ILE A 90 -9.18 7.89 -9.55
N PHE A 91 -10.17 7.00 -9.62
CA PHE A 91 -11.51 7.36 -10.03
C PHE A 91 -12.12 8.41 -9.08
N ASP A 92 -12.21 8.08 -7.80
CA ASP A 92 -12.85 8.84 -6.72
C ASP A 92 -12.17 10.16 -6.38
N ALA A 93 -10.95 10.41 -6.86
CA ALA A 93 -10.32 11.73 -6.79
C ALA A 93 -11.20 12.86 -7.39
N HIS A 94 -12.21 12.52 -8.21
CA HIS A 94 -13.22 13.47 -8.67
C HIS A 94 -14.00 14.14 -7.51
N THR A 95 -14.08 13.51 -6.33
CA THR A 95 -14.77 14.03 -5.14
C THR A 95 -14.11 15.30 -4.58
N LEU A 96 -12.81 15.50 -4.85
CA LEU A 96 -12.06 16.71 -4.47
C LEU A 96 -12.66 18.00 -5.05
N GLU A 97 -13.41 17.91 -6.15
CA GLU A 97 -14.13 19.05 -6.73
C GLU A 97 -15.15 19.68 -5.76
N LYS A 98 -15.65 18.87 -4.81
CA LYS A 98 -16.65 19.27 -3.82
C LYS A 98 -16.04 19.52 -2.44
N ASN A 99 -14.74 19.30 -2.26
CA ASN A 99 -14.08 19.48 -0.98
C ASN A 99 -14.01 20.97 -0.62
N GLN A 100 -14.63 21.34 0.50
CA GLN A 100 -14.74 22.75 0.90
C GLN A 100 -13.44 23.35 1.42
N ASN A 101 -12.50 22.51 1.87
CA ASN A 101 -11.20 22.95 2.39
C ASN A 101 -10.24 23.36 1.28
N ILE A 102 -10.43 22.83 0.07
CA ILE A 102 -9.65 23.20 -1.10
C ILE A 102 -10.14 24.54 -1.65
N LYS A 103 -9.20 25.45 -1.96
CA LYS A 103 -9.46 26.75 -2.60
C LYS A 103 -10.31 26.55 -3.87
N THR A 104 -11.39 27.32 -3.99
CA THR A 104 -12.42 27.13 -5.01
C THR A 104 -11.88 27.06 -6.45
N ASP A 105 -10.91 27.91 -6.79
CA ASP A 105 -10.26 27.98 -8.10
C ASP A 105 -9.28 26.81 -8.37
N MET A 106 -8.94 26.04 -7.34
CA MET A 106 -8.03 24.89 -7.40
C MET A 106 -8.76 23.53 -7.38
N ARG A 107 -10.03 23.47 -7.00
CA ARG A 107 -10.80 22.22 -6.81
C ARG A 107 -10.81 21.29 -8.02
N VAL A 108 -11.06 21.83 -9.21
CA VAL A 108 -11.07 21.03 -10.45
C VAL A 108 -9.67 20.52 -10.80
N LYS A 109 -8.63 21.30 -10.50
CA LYS A 109 -7.23 20.89 -10.73
C LYS A 109 -6.78 19.85 -9.70
N ALA A 110 -7.31 19.89 -8.47
CA ALA A 110 -6.89 18.99 -7.39
C ALA A 110 -6.99 17.51 -7.77
N LYS A 111 -8.07 17.09 -8.45
CA LYS A 111 -8.18 15.71 -8.93
C LYS A 111 -7.09 15.31 -9.91
N VAL A 112 -6.57 16.24 -10.71
CA VAL A 112 -5.50 15.97 -11.69
C VAL A 112 -4.21 15.65 -10.95
N TYR A 113 -3.86 16.47 -9.96
CA TYR A 113 -2.65 16.27 -9.15
C TYR A 113 -2.75 15.04 -8.25
N ALA A 114 -3.93 14.77 -7.68
CA ALA A 114 -4.18 13.55 -6.92
C ALA A 114 -4.04 12.29 -7.79
N ARG A 115 -4.69 12.29 -8.97
CA ARG A 115 -4.56 11.19 -9.93
C ARG A 115 -3.14 11.01 -10.42
N TYR A 116 -2.37 12.09 -10.57
CA TYR A 116 -0.97 11.99 -10.95
C TYR A 116 -0.18 11.18 -9.94
N LEU A 117 -0.23 11.54 -8.65
CA LEU A 117 0.48 10.80 -7.59
C LEU A 117 -0.01 9.35 -7.49
N LEU A 118 -1.33 9.13 -7.42
CA LEU A 118 -1.90 7.77 -7.38
C LEU A 118 -1.55 6.94 -8.61
N SER A 119 -1.40 7.58 -9.78
CA SER A 119 -0.95 6.90 -10.99
C SER A 119 0.51 6.51 -10.92
N LEU A 120 1.37 7.24 -10.21
CA LEU A 120 2.75 6.83 -9.98
C LEU A 120 2.80 5.51 -9.19
N ASN A 121 1.97 5.38 -8.16
CA ASN A 121 1.84 4.12 -7.42
C ASN A 121 1.30 3.02 -8.35
N LEU A 122 0.21 3.30 -9.09
CA LEU A 122 -0.39 2.30 -9.97
C LEU A 122 0.56 1.82 -11.09
N ILE A 123 1.35 2.69 -11.71
CA ILE A 123 2.28 2.24 -12.75
C ILE A 123 3.40 1.36 -12.18
N ASP A 124 3.85 1.62 -10.96
CA ASP A 124 4.83 0.77 -10.29
C ASP A 124 4.24 -0.64 -10.08
N GLU A 125 3.05 -0.71 -9.48
CA GLU A 125 2.29 -1.95 -9.29
C GLU A 125 2.01 -2.72 -10.60
N LEU A 126 1.90 -2.01 -11.73
CA LEU A 126 1.67 -2.58 -13.06
C LEU A 126 2.97 -2.98 -13.80
N GLY A 127 4.14 -2.86 -13.17
CA GLY A 127 5.41 -3.35 -13.70
C GLY A 127 6.11 -2.39 -14.65
N PHE A 128 5.82 -1.09 -14.55
CA PHE A 128 6.59 -0.07 -15.27
C PHE A 128 7.93 0.15 -14.59
N ASN A 129 8.99 0.22 -15.40
CA ASN A 129 10.30 0.65 -14.91
C ASN A 129 10.44 2.16 -15.16
N THR A 130 10.40 2.94 -14.09
CA THR A 130 10.42 4.41 -14.13
C THR A 130 11.78 5.00 -14.51
N LEU A 131 12.85 4.20 -14.48
CA LEU A 131 14.19 4.59 -14.94
C LEU A 131 14.42 4.31 -16.43
N ASP A 132 13.87 3.20 -16.93
CA ASP A 132 13.95 2.80 -18.33
C ASP A 132 12.68 2.08 -18.77
N LEU A 133 11.79 2.81 -19.46
CA LEU A 133 10.52 2.27 -19.93
C LEU A 133 10.67 1.05 -20.84
N THR A 134 11.80 0.87 -21.52
CA THR A 134 12.02 -0.30 -22.37
C THR A 134 12.15 -1.60 -21.57
N LEU A 135 12.41 -1.49 -20.27
CA LEU A 135 12.44 -2.60 -19.33
C LEU A 135 11.08 -2.86 -18.66
N SER A 136 10.07 -2.04 -18.93
CA SER A 136 8.71 -2.22 -18.42
C SER A 136 8.06 -3.45 -19.02
N SER A 137 7.28 -4.17 -18.22
CA SER A 137 6.48 -5.29 -18.72
C SER A 137 5.34 -5.60 -17.74
N PRO A 138 4.12 -5.88 -18.22
CA PRO A 138 3.04 -6.39 -17.37
C PRO A 138 3.41 -7.70 -16.64
N SER A 139 4.36 -8.46 -17.19
CA SER A 139 4.88 -9.67 -16.54
C SER A 139 5.70 -9.38 -15.27
N LYS A 140 6.04 -8.10 -15.05
CA LYS A 140 6.77 -7.59 -13.89
C LYS A 140 5.87 -6.80 -12.92
N ALA A 141 4.56 -6.80 -13.15
CA ALA A 141 3.60 -6.26 -12.20
C ALA A 141 3.69 -7.02 -10.86
N HIS A 142 3.45 -6.34 -9.74
CA HIS A 142 3.59 -6.92 -8.40
C HIS A 142 2.70 -8.15 -8.23
N LEU A 143 1.45 -8.07 -8.66
CA LEU A 143 0.53 -9.22 -8.70
C LEU A 143 1.09 -10.38 -9.54
N THR A 144 1.65 -10.09 -10.72
CA THR A 144 2.22 -11.13 -11.59
C THR A 144 3.43 -11.79 -10.95
N TYR A 145 4.32 -11.02 -10.32
CA TYR A 145 5.45 -11.58 -9.58
C TYR A 145 5.01 -12.41 -8.37
N PHE A 146 3.97 -11.98 -7.66
CA PHE A 146 3.43 -12.75 -6.54
C PHE A 146 2.83 -14.08 -7.02
N LEU A 147 2.11 -14.08 -8.14
CA LEU A 147 1.60 -15.32 -8.75
C LEU A 147 2.73 -16.27 -9.14
N GLN A 148 3.84 -15.76 -9.71
CA GLN A 148 5.03 -16.56 -10.01
C GLN A 148 5.68 -17.14 -8.74
N LEU A 149 5.69 -16.39 -7.65
CA LEU A 149 6.15 -16.88 -6.34
C LEU A 149 5.25 -18.02 -5.83
N LEU A 150 3.93 -17.86 -5.89
CA LEU A 150 2.99 -18.93 -5.51
C LEU A 150 3.18 -20.18 -6.36
N GLU A 151 3.38 -20.04 -7.67
CA GLU A 151 3.70 -21.16 -8.57
C GLU A 151 5.03 -21.83 -8.18
N ALA A 152 6.08 -21.05 -7.90
CA ALA A 152 7.38 -21.56 -7.46
C ALA A 152 7.28 -22.29 -6.10
N LEU A 153 6.35 -21.87 -5.25
CA LEU A 153 5.96 -22.54 -4.01
C LEU A 153 5.00 -23.72 -4.23
N SER A 154 4.66 -24.06 -5.48
CA SER A 154 3.72 -25.13 -5.84
C SER A 154 2.34 -24.95 -5.21
N LEU A 155 1.82 -23.73 -5.23
CA LEU A 155 0.48 -23.37 -4.76
C LEU A 155 -0.42 -23.08 -5.97
N ASP A 156 -1.65 -23.61 -5.95
CA ASP A 156 -2.67 -23.31 -6.97
C ASP A 156 -3.57 -22.18 -6.47
N THR A 157 -3.58 -21.07 -7.19
CA THR A 157 -4.39 -19.90 -6.86
C THR A 157 -5.86 -20.05 -7.20
N ASN A 158 -6.24 -21.12 -7.91
CA ASN A 158 -7.63 -21.48 -8.13
C ASN A 158 -8.19 -22.33 -6.97
N ASP A 159 -7.32 -22.97 -6.18
CA ASP A 159 -7.69 -23.74 -4.99
C ASP A 159 -7.43 -22.91 -3.72
N LEU A 160 -8.43 -22.11 -3.35
CA LEU A 160 -8.41 -21.29 -2.14
C LEU A 160 -9.02 -22.00 -0.93
N THR A 161 -9.23 -23.32 -0.98
CA THR A 161 -9.87 -24.07 0.12
C THR A 161 -9.08 -24.03 1.43
N GLN A 162 -7.78 -23.78 1.36
CA GLN A 162 -6.87 -23.66 2.50
C GLN A 162 -6.78 -22.22 3.05
N THR A 163 -7.54 -21.28 2.51
CA THR A 163 -7.54 -19.88 2.98
C THR A 163 -8.45 -19.70 4.18
N VAL A 164 -8.07 -18.80 5.09
CA VAL A 164 -8.80 -18.52 6.33
C VAL A 164 -9.74 -17.34 6.14
N SER A 165 -10.83 -17.30 6.92
CA SER A 165 -11.81 -16.21 6.87
C SER A 165 -11.20 -14.82 7.11
N GLN A 166 -10.12 -14.73 7.90
CA GLN A 166 -9.44 -13.48 8.23
C GLN A 166 -8.80 -12.85 6.99
N ALA A 167 -8.27 -13.66 6.07
CA ALA A 167 -7.76 -13.17 4.79
C ALA A 167 -8.87 -12.53 3.95
N HIS A 168 -10.03 -13.17 3.86
CA HIS A 168 -11.20 -12.61 3.16
C HIS A 168 -11.72 -11.35 3.87
N ARG A 169 -11.72 -11.31 5.21
CA ARG A 169 -12.15 -10.14 5.98
C ARG A 169 -11.32 -8.90 5.66
N VAL A 170 -10.00 -9.04 5.46
CA VAL A 170 -9.14 -7.92 5.02
C VAL A 170 -9.61 -7.40 3.66
N SER A 171 -9.72 -8.27 2.65
CA SER A 171 -10.07 -7.84 1.29
C SER A 171 -11.51 -7.34 1.17
N ASP A 172 -12.46 -7.98 1.86
CA ASP A 172 -13.85 -7.54 1.94
C ASP A 172 -13.97 -6.15 2.60
N TYR A 173 -13.18 -5.90 3.65
CA TYR A 173 -13.19 -4.59 4.32
C TYR A 173 -12.66 -3.49 3.40
N ILE A 174 -11.57 -3.74 2.67
CA ILE A 174 -11.05 -2.80 1.66
C ILE A 174 -12.10 -2.57 0.57
N ALA A 175 -12.70 -3.64 0.03
CA ALA A 175 -13.72 -3.58 -1.02
C ALA A 175 -14.96 -2.77 -0.59
N SER A 176 -15.37 -2.90 0.68
CA SER A 176 -16.51 -2.15 1.21
C SER A 176 -16.31 -0.64 1.23
N HIS A 177 -15.05 -0.17 1.15
CA HIS A 177 -14.67 1.25 1.13
C HIS A 177 -14.30 1.78 -0.27
N PHE A 178 -14.52 1.01 -1.34
CA PHE A 178 -14.20 1.39 -2.73
C PHE A 178 -14.83 2.70 -3.23
N HIS A 179 -15.84 3.23 -2.54
CA HIS A 179 -16.52 4.46 -2.91
C HIS A 179 -16.35 5.57 -1.88
N ASP A 180 -15.38 5.43 -0.97
CA ASP A 180 -15.05 6.42 0.04
C ASP A 180 -13.58 6.85 -0.07
N TYR A 181 -13.35 7.95 -0.78
CA TYR A 181 -12.01 8.45 -1.05
C TYR A 181 -11.14 8.65 0.20
N GLN A 182 -11.68 9.18 1.29
CA GLN A 182 -10.88 9.44 2.51
C GLN A 182 -10.61 8.15 3.28
N ALA A 183 -11.62 7.31 3.45
CA ALA A 183 -11.46 6.03 4.14
C ALA A 183 -10.53 5.10 3.36
N LEU A 184 -10.65 5.03 2.04
CA LEU A 184 -9.81 4.18 1.21
C LEU A 184 -8.36 4.67 1.16
N LEU A 185 -8.12 6.00 1.14
CA LEU A 185 -6.76 6.55 1.30
C LEU A 185 -6.15 6.11 2.63
N LEU A 186 -6.89 6.23 3.73
CA LEU A 186 -6.45 5.81 5.06
C LEU A 186 -6.15 4.30 5.11
N ILE A 187 -7.05 3.48 4.57
CA ILE A 187 -6.92 2.02 4.50
C ILE A 187 -5.67 1.61 3.70
N LEU A 188 -5.41 2.24 2.54
CA LEU A 188 -4.21 1.93 1.77
C LEU A 188 -2.94 2.45 2.44
N ALA A 189 -2.98 3.59 3.13
CA ALA A 189 -1.83 4.07 3.90
C ALA A 189 -1.45 3.10 5.03
N ILE A 190 -2.44 2.56 5.74
CA ILE A 190 -2.23 1.53 6.77
C ILE A 190 -1.67 0.25 6.14
N THR A 191 -2.24 -0.17 5.00
CA THR A 191 -1.76 -1.34 4.25
C THR A 191 -0.29 -1.20 3.88
N GLU A 192 0.11 -0.10 3.26
CA GLU A 192 1.50 0.15 2.84
C GLU A 192 2.48 0.04 4.02
N GLN A 193 2.16 0.69 5.16
CA GLN A 193 2.98 0.59 6.36
C GLN A 193 3.15 -0.85 6.86
N GLN A 194 2.07 -1.64 6.85
CA GLN A 194 2.12 -3.06 7.20
C GLN A 194 2.89 -3.87 6.16
N VAL A 195 2.74 -3.60 4.86
CA VAL A 195 3.47 -4.27 3.78
C VAL A 195 4.97 -4.07 3.96
N ILE A 196 5.43 -2.85 4.24
CA ILE A 196 6.85 -2.53 4.47
C ILE A 196 7.42 -3.40 5.60
N VAL A 197 6.76 -3.45 6.76
CA VAL A 197 7.25 -4.16 7.94
C VAL A 197 7.26 -5.68 7.75
N TYR A 198 6.21 -6.24 7.15
CA TYR A 198 6.05 -7.69 7.04
C TYR A 198 6.74 -8.30 5.81
N SER A 199 6.84 -7.57 4.69
CA SER A 199 7.40 -8.10 3.43
C SER A 199 8.89 -8.36 3.53
N GLU A 200 9.66 -7.48 4.19
CA GLU A 200 11.09 -7.73 4.44
C GLU A 200 11.27 -9.03 5.24
N ALA A 201 10.51 -9.19 6.32
CA ALA A 201 10.60 -10.37 7.18
C ALA A 201 10.18 -11.65 6.45
N LEU A 202 9.15 -11.59 5.59
CA LEU A 202 8.73 -12.72 4.74
C LEU A 202 9.80 -13.10 3.70
N SER A 203 10.39 -12.09 3.04
CA SER A 203 11.44 -12.28 2.03
C SER A 203 12.62 -13.06 2.60
N ILE A 204 13.14 -12.62 3.75
CA ILE A 204 14.26 -13.27 4.43
C ILE A 204 13.92 -14.72 4.79
N ASN A 205 12.71 -14.95 5.32
CA ASN A 205 12.29 -16.26 5.81
C ASN A 205 12.08 -17.27 4.67
N VAL A 206 11.54 -16.84 3.53
CA VAL A 206 11.32 -17.73 2.38
C VAL A 206 12.62 -18.03 1.63
N ALA A 207 13.55 -17.06 1.57
CA ALA A 207 14.85 -17.21 0.91
C ALA A 207 15.73 -18.32 1.52
N LYS A 208 15.55 -18.64 2.80
CA LYS A 208 16.31 -19.71 3.47
C LYS A 208 16.06 -21.11 2.88
N PHE A 209 14.91 -21.31 2.22
CA PHE A 209 14.56 -22.58 1.58
C PHE A 209 15.04 -22.65 0.14
N ASP A 210 14.96 -21.54 -0.58
CA ASP A 210 15.54 -21.37 -1.92
C ASP A 210 15.67 -19.86 -2.19
N PRO A 211 16.88 -19.34 -2.46
CA PRO A 211 17.08 -17.90 -2.72
C PRO A 211 16.23 -17.35 -3.87
N LYS A 212 15.77 -18.20 -4.81
CA LYS A 212 14.89 -17.75 -5.89
C LYS A 212 13.53 -17.24 -5.39
N PHE A 213 13.09 -17.64 -4.20
CA PHE A 213 11.79 -17.24 -3.64
C PHE A 213 11.77 -15.78 -3.18
N SER A 214 12.92 -15.14 -2.98
CA SER A 214 13.01 -13.70 -2.70
C SER A 214 13.13 -12.83 -3.95
N SER A 215 13.13 -13.42 -5.16
CA SER A 215 13.23 -12.66 -6.40
C SER A 215 11.87 -12.22 -6.94
N GLY A 216 11.85 -11.19 -7.80
CA GLY A 216 10.62 -10.64 -8.36
C GLY A 216 9.85 -9.80 -7.34
N TYR A 217 8.86 -10.40 -6.65
CA TYR A 217 7.93 -9.67 -5.79
C TYR A 217 8.67 -8.91 -4.67
N TYR A 218 9.53 -9.59 -3.93
CA TYR A 218 10.27 -8.96 -2.83
C TYR A 218 11.43 -8.06 -3.29
N GLU A 219 11.95 -8.24 -4.51
CA GLU A 219 12.94 -7.34 -5.10
C GLU A 219 12.32 -5.99 -5.47
N CYS A 220 11.04 -5.98 -5.87
CA CYS A 220 10.26 -4.77 -6.12
C CYS A 220 9.93 -4.01 -4.84
N HIS A 221 9.56 -4.70 -3.76
CA HIS A 221 9.28 -4.07 -2.46
C HIS A 221 10.54 -3.71 -1.65
N GLY A 222 11.72 -4.14 -2.10
CA GLY A 222 13.01 -3.77 -1.54
C GLY A 222 13.34 -4.37 -0.19
N VAL A 223 14.64 -4.45 0.08
CA VAL A 223 15.20 -4.64 1.42
C VAL A 223 15.84 -3.32 1.80
N VAL A 224 15.47 -2.76 2.95
CA VAL A 224 16.02 -1.50 3.45
C VAL A 224 17.56 -1.58 3.44
N GLY A 225 18.22 -0.71 2.69
CA GLY A 225 19.68 -0.50 2.77
C GLY A 225 20.56 -1.01 1.63
N CYS A 226 20.03 -1.59 0.55
CA CYS A 226 20.83 -1.93 -0.64
C CYS A 226 20.52 -0.96 -1.79
N GLY A 227 21.33 0.10 -1.94
CA GLY A 227 21.12 1.27 -2.80
C GLY A 227 21.08 1.05 -4.33
N HIS A 228 20.40 0.01 -4.81
CA HIS A 228 19.97 -0.25 -6.19
C HIS A 228 18.48 -0.72 -6.23
N SER A 229 17.74 -0.64 -5.13
CA SER A 229 16.37 -1.16 -5.04
C SER A 229 15.41 -0.40 -5.95
N LEU A 230 14.52 -1.15 -6.61
CA LEU A 230 13.34 -0.64 -7.32
C LEU A 230 12.25 -0.16 -6.37
N ALA A 231 12.42 -0.36 -5.07
CA ALA A 231 11.44 -0.05 -4.03
C ALA A 231 11.14 1.44 -3.93
N ASN A 232 9.87 1.76 -4.15
CA ASN A 232 9.30 3.09 -4.06
C ASN A 232 8.19 3.17 -3.01
N ASP A 233 8.01 2.12 -2.20
CA ASP A 233 6.92 1.95 -1.22
C ASP A 233 6.89 3.08 -0.18
N ASP A 234 8.06 3.52 0.32
CA ASP A 234 8.16 4.67 1.23
C ASP A 234 7.58 5.96 0.59
N ASN A 235 7.82 6.16 -0.72
CA ASN A 235 7.27 7.32 -1.43
C ASN A 235 5.77 7.16 -1.71
N HIS A 236 5.30 5.94 -1.94
CA HIS A 236 3.88 5.64 -2.16
C HIS A 236 3.05 5.91 -0.91
N GLU A 237 3.52 5.45 0.25
CA GLU A 237 2.90 5.68 1.55
C GLU A 237 2.78 7.20 1.83
N ASP A 238 3.88 7.93 1.67
CA ASP A 238 3.93 9.38 1.89
C ASP A 238 2.97 10.14 0.97
N ASP A 239 2.87 9.75 -0.30
CA ASP A 239 1.95 10.35 -1.26
C ASP A 239 0.48 10.14 -0.82
N ILE A 240 0.12 8.95 -0.36
CA ILE A 240 -1.23 8.63 0.13
C ILE A 240 -1.57 9.45 1.38
N TRP A 241 -0.66 9.55 2.36
CA TRP A 241 -0.87 10.40 3.54
C TRP A 241 -1.05 11.87 3.18
N MET A 242 -0.35 12.33 2.15
CA MET A 242 -0.43 13.71 1.70
C MET A 242 -1.76 14.03 1.01
N LEU A 243 -2.26 13.08 0.22
CA LEU A 243 -3.60 13.15 -0.36
C LEU A 243 -4.69 13.11 0.70
N LEU A 244 -4.53 12.27 1.74
CA LEU A 244 -5.48 12.24 2.85
C LEU A 244 -5.47 13.57 3.62
N THR A 245 -4.30 14.16 3.85
CA THR A 245 -4.16 15.49 4.49
C THR A 245 -4.90 16.58 3.70
N GLN A 246 -4.78 16.59 2.37
CA GLN A 246 -5.52 17.53 1.51
C GLN A 246 -7.02 17.27 1.54
N ALA A 247 -7.42 15.99 1.47
CA ALA A 247 -8.80 15.58 1.34
C ALA A 247 -9.58 15.60 2.66
N LEU A 248 -8.88 15.72 3.80
CA LEU A 248 -9.46 15.59 5.12
C LEU A 248 -10.67 16.52 5.30
N ASN A 249 -11.78 15.91 5.68
CA ASN A 249 -12.91 16.57 6.27
C ASN A 249 -12.83 16.38 7.79
N THR A 250 -12.54 17.45 8.52
CA THR A 250 -12.35 17.41 9.98
C THR A 250 -13.60 16.98 10.75
N SER A 251 -14.79 17.03 10.14
CA SER A 251 -16.00 16.46 10.74
C SER A 251 -16.01 14.93 10.76
N ARG A 252 -15.11 14.28 10.02
CA ARG A 252 -14.99 12.82 9.92
C ARG A 252 -13.84 12.27 10.77
N THR A 253 -13.18 13.08 11.60
CA THR A 253 -12.01 12.62 12.36
C THR A 253 -12.33 11.43 13.27
N ASP A 254 -13.49 11.42 13.95
CA ASP A 254 -13.90 10.30 14.80
C ASP A 254 -14.17 9.02 13.99
N GLU A 255 -14.82 9.18 12.82
CA GLU A 255 -15.10 8.08 11.90
C GLU A 255 -13.81 7.49 11.32
N LEU A 256 -12.88 8.34 10.85
CA LEU A 256 -11.57 7.89 10.36
C LEU A 256 -10.75 7.23 11.46
N SER A 257 -10.81 7.73 12.69
CA SER A 257 -10.18 7.07 13.83
C SER A 257 -10.79 5.69 14.10
N ALA A 258 -12.11 5.54 14.03
CA ALA A 258 -12.76 4.23 14.17
C ALA A 258 -12.31 3.26 13.06
N ILE A 259 -12.27 3.73 11.79
CA ILE A 259 -11.77 2.96 10.65
C ILE A 259 -10.32 2.53 10.85
N THR A 260 -9.46 3.43 11.38
CA THR A 260 -8.08 3.10 11.71
C THR A 260 -8.00 1.92 12.67
N HIS A 261 -8.68 2.00 13.82
CA HIS A 261 -8.64 0.93 14.82
C HIS A 261 -9.24 -0.37 14.29
N GLU A 262 -10.41 -0.31 13.66
CA GLU A 262 -11.07 -1.50 13.12
C GLU A 262 -10.20 -2.20 12.06
N PHE A 263 -9.59 -1.44 11.15
CA PHE A 263 -8.76 -2.04 10.10
C PHE A 263 -7.45 -2.62 10.65
N LEU A 264 -6.86 -1.99 11.68
CA LEU A 264 -5.69 -2.51 12.37
C LEU A 264 -6.01 -3.80 13.15
N ASP A 265 -7.19 -3.87 13.77
CA ASP A 265 -7.67 -5.09 14.44
C ASP A 265 -7.92 -6.21 13.42
N ILE A 266 -8.48 -5.90 12.25
CA ILE A 266 -8.66 -6.87 11.15
C ILE A 266 -7.32 -7.44 10.68
N TRP A 267 -6.31 -6.60 10.51
CA TRP A 267 -4.95 -7.05 10.19
C TRP A 267 -4.31 -7.84 11.33
N HIS A 268 -4.51 -7.42 12.58
CA HIS A 268 -4.04 -8.15 13.74
C HIS A 268 -4.64 -9.56 13.76
N ASP A 269 -5.96 -9.70 13.59
CA ASP A 269 -6.65 -11.00 13.51
C ASP A 269 -6.10 -11.87 12.38
N PHE A 270 -5.78 -11.27 11.22
CA PHE A 270 -5.12 -11.98 10.13
C PHE A 270 -3.77 -12.56 10.57
N TRP A 271 -2.90 -11.75 11.16
CA TRP A 271 -1.57 -12.21 11.58
C TRP A 271 -1.61 -13.18 12.77
N GLU A 272 -2.58 -13.04 13.67
CA GLU A 272 -2.86 -14.00 14.74
C GLU A 272 -3.21 -15.38 14.15
N SER A 273 -4.05 -15.41 13.10
CA SER A 273 -4.40 -16.67 12.41
C SER A 273 -3.23 -17.32 11.67
N MET A 274 -2.17 -16.57 11.43
CA MET A 274 -0.92 -17.02 10.82
C MET A 274 0.15 -17.36 11.87
N ASP A 275 -0.06 -17.12 13.17
CA ASP A 275 0.97 -17.38 14.17
C ASP A 275 1.09 -18.86 14.51
N VAL A 276 2.29 -19.30 14.92
CA VAL A 276 2.51 -20.66 15.44
C VAL A 276 2.90 -20.54 16.91
N ALA A 277 2.01 -20.96 17.80
CA ALA A 277 2.28 -21.01 19.24
C ALA A 277 3.41 -21.98 19.61
#